data_AF-R7I081-F1
#
_entry.id   AF-R7I081-F1
#
_cell.length_a   1.000
_cell.length_b   1.000
_cell.length_c   1.000
_cell.angle_alpha   90.00
_cell.angle_beta   90.00
_cell.angle_gamma   90.00
#
_symmetry.space_group_name_H-M   'P 1'
#
loop_
_entity.id
_entity.type
_entity.pdbx_description
1 polymer ?
#
loop_
_entity_poly.entity_id
_entity_poly.type
_entity_poly.pdbx_seq_one_letter_code
_entity_poly.pdbx_strand_id
1 'polypeptide(L)'
;MTIRPVTSATLVSNLNQLNFEGRKKKNSNSHHSTNTVSHKLAVPLAATVLAMSPMVSSGKGIQVPLDNVNSIEMVDSNDLNGRKIDEKTFIDSDASSLNMTTTIGLVNTKDNSRNFDKIMYGVSSTVNMGGFLESSYDEKPVTDYSDIVFDLISDDGTKGLSFNVKSINVEGNSKPFFDKEKVAYVESAIKSPNNKTDVEVHKYRRTLRHDLFGMQNIANNNIMKDAIPKTSYGNLEGEQEVEIGNDKYVLGYYSTDDNPKDAELITVRKNGNPELCVRGIVFYNATINPESSNPQKFKYTLVRLEGAENKGYSLIDDNLANVLVQVLCDSQFKNATKNTYVMELDSEYMTTKKGVLMPIKDIK
;
A
#
# COMPACT_ATOMS: atom_id res chain seq x y z
N MET A 1 -3.33 18.96 -41.34
CA MET A 1 -2.69 17.68 -40.92
C MET A 1 -3.66 16.95 -40.03
N THR A 2 -3.82 15.64 -40.21
CA THR A 2 -4.84 14.86 -39.49
C THR A 2 -4.23 13.53 -39.07
N ILE A 3 -4.12 13.31 -37.75
CA ILE A 3 -3.51 12.10 -37.19
C ILE A 3 -4.57 11.01 -37.10
N ARG A 4 -4.25 9.80 -37.59
CA ARG A 4 -5.07 8.59 -37.40
C ARG A 4 -4.44 7.74 -36.28
N PRO A 5 -5.22 7.16 -35.35
CA PRO A 5 -4.72 6.17 -34.41
C PRO A 5 -4.38 4.86 -35.13
N VAL A 6 -3.38 4.13 -34.60
CA VAL A 6 -3.00 2.78 -35.07
C VAL A 6 -3.65 1.76 -34.14
N THR A 7 -4.36 0.78 -34.70
CA THR A 7 -4.98 -0.31 -33.95
C THR A 7 -4.04 -1.51 -33.79
N SER A 8 -3.94 -2.05 -32.58
CA SER A 8 -3.14 -3.24 -32.29
C SER A 8 -3.73 -4.48 -32.95
N ALA A 9 -2.92 -5.20 -33.72
CA ALA A 9 -3.29 -6.47 -34.33
C ALA A 9 -2.20 -7.53 -34.08
N THR A 10 -2.63 -8.80 -34.05
CA THR A 10 -1.79 -10.01 -34.05
C THR A 10 -0.67 -10.11 -32.99
N LEU A 11 -1.03 -10.69 -31.85
CA LEU A 11 -0.24 -11.80 -31.29
C LEU A 11 -1.22 -12.82 -30.66
N VAL A 12 -1.66 -13.78 -31.48
CA VAL A 12 -2.51 -14.90 -31.05
C VAL A 12 -1.87 -16.19 -31.53
N SER A 13 -1.38 -16.99 -30.60
CA SER A 13 -1.08 -18.41 -30.83
C SER A 13 -1.21 -19.21 -29.53
N ASN A 14 -1.74 -20.43 -29.67
CA ASN A 14 -1.58 -21.55 -28.72
C ASN A 14 -2.03 -21.32 -27.27
N LEU A 15 -3.33 -21.06 -27.06
CA LEU A 15 -4.00 -21.38 -25.80
C LEU A 15 -4.84 -22.65 -25.98
N ASN A 16 -4.52 -23.70 -25.23
CA ASN A 16 -5.14 -25.03 -25.39
C ASN A 16 -6.61 -25.04 -25.00
N GLN A 17 -7.47 -25.61 -25.86
CA GLN A 17 -8.83 -25.98 -25.49
C GLN A 17 -8.83 -27.28 -24.71
N LEU A 18 -9.26 -27.26 -23.45
CA LEU A 18 -9.77 -28.44 -22.75
C LEU A 18 -11.02 -28.08 -21.94
N ASN A 19 -12.14 -28.70 -22.29
CA ASN A 19 -13.40 -28.62 -21.56
C ASN A 19 -13.30 -29.39 -20.24
N PHE A 20 -14.04 -28.95 -19.22
CA PHE A 20 -14.71 -29.90 -18.31
C PHE A 20 -16.09 -29.40 -17.88
N GLU A 21 -17.07 -30.29 -17.94
CA GLU A 21 -18.48 -30.02 -17.66
C GLU A 21 -18.79 -30.06 -16.16
N GLY A 22 -19.85 -29.35 -15.75
CA GLY A 22 -20.30 -29.31 -14.36
C GLY A 22 -20.99 -30.60 -13.89
N ARG A 23 -20.61 -31.10 -12.70
CA ARG A 23 -21.27 -32.25 -12.06
C ARG A 23 -22.52 -31.84 -11.27
N LYS A 24 -23.73 -32.04 -11.82
CA LYS A 24 -24.97 -32.15 -11.03
C LYS A 24 -25.26 -33.62 -10.70
N LYS A 25 -25.51 -33.93 -9.42
CA LYS A 25 -25.96 -35.27 -8.98
C LYS A 25 -27.41 -35.51 -9.44
N LYS A 26 -27.70 -36.70 -9.97
CA LYS A 26 -29.08 -37.19 -10.19
C LYS A 26 -29.62 -37.83 -8.91
N ASN A 27 -30.94 -37.83 -8.74
CA ASN A 27 -31.65 -38.72 -7.83
C ASN A 27 -32.86 -39.36 -8.54
N SER A 28 -33.02 -40.67 -8.33
CA SER A 28 -34.23 -41.53 -8.48
C SER A 28 -35.37 -41.18 -9.47
N ASN A 29 -35.73 -42.16 -10.31
CA ASN A 29 -36.95 -42.22 -11.15
C ASN A 29 -38.25 -42.36 -10.33
N SER A 30 -39.40 -41.94 -10.87
CA SER A 30 -40.50 -42.84 -11.34
C SER A 30 -41.77 -42.06 -11.78
N HIS A 31 -42.70 -42.72 -12.47
CA HIS A 31 -44.02 -42.21 -12.90
C HIS A 31 -45.10 -42.34 -11.79
N HIS A 32 -46.36 -41.86 -11.84
CA HIS A 32 -47.28 -41.48 -12.94
C HIS A 32 -48.55 -40.74 -12.38
N SER A 33 -49.35 -40.04 -13.21
CA SER A 33 -50.79 -39.67 -12.96
C SER A 33 -51.12 -38.67 -11.80
N THR A 34 -52.14 -37.77 -11.80
CA THR A 34 -53.16 -37.29 -12.78
C THR A 34 -53.76 -35.93 -12.31
N ASN A 35 -54.26 -35.10 -13.25
CA ASN A 35 -55.33 -34.06 -13.08
C ASN A 35 -55.06 -32.83 -12.15
N THR A 36 -55.64 -31.61 -12.30
CA THR A 36 -56.40 -30.90 -13.38
C THR A 36 -56.51 -29.39 -13.03
N VAL A 37 -56.61 -28.49 -14.04
CA VAL A 37 -57.31 -27.16 -14.00
C VAL A 37 -56.69 -26.05 -13.11
N SER A 38 -56.69 -24.74 -13.42
CA SER A 38 -56.84 -23.94 -14.67
C SER A 38 -56.64 -22.44 -14.35
N HIS A 39 -56.04 -21.62 -15.23
CA HIS A 39 -56.69 -20.46 -15.91
C HIS A 39 -55.75 -19.40 -16.55
N LYS A 40 -56.26 -18.82 -17.66
CA LYS A 40 -55.96 -17.52 -18.29
C LYS A 40 -54.60 -17.30 -19.00
N LEU A 41 -54.65 -17.57 -20.32
CA LEU A 41 -53.99 -16.77 -21.37
C LEU A 41 -54.40 -15.29 -21.24
N ALA A 42 -53.59 -14.24 -21.46
CA ALA A 42 -52.62 -13.90 -22.53
C ALA A 42 -53.24 -13.28 -23.81
N VAL A 43 -52.74 -12.10 -24.22
CA VAL A 43 -52.78 -11.46 -25.56
C VAL A 43 -51.87 -10.19 -25.54
N PRO A 44 -51.24 -9.73 -26.66
CA PRO A 44 -50.03 -8.91 -26.57
C PRO A 44 -50.07 -7.50 -27.22
N LEU A 45 -49.08 -6.68 -26.82
CA LEU A 45 -48.33 -5.63 -27.53
C LEU A 45 -48.94 -4.78 -28.68
N ALA A 46 -48.90 -3.46 -28.44
CA ALA A 46 -48.30 -2.41 -29.30
C ALA A 46 -49.17 -1.55 -30.25
N ALA A 47 -48.63 -0.33 -30.46
CA ALA A 47 -48.89 0.67 -31.49
C ALA A 47 -50.29 1.33 -31.59
N THR A 48 -50.36 2.60 -31.21
CA THR A 48 -50.49 3.72 -32.19
C THR A 48 -50.15 5.05 -31.51
N VAL A 49 -49.19 5.78 -32.08
CA VAL A 49 -49.00 7.23 -31.85
C VAL A 49 -49.31 7.92 -33.17
N LEU A 50 -50.32 8.79 -33.18
CA LEU A 50 -50.49 9.86 -34.17
C LEU A 50 -51.40 10.95 -33.59
N ALA A 51 -51.18 12.20 -34.00
CA ALA A 51 -51.69 13.38 -33.29
C ALA A 51 -52.92 14.01 -33.95
N MET A 52 -53.74 14.71 -33.16
CA MET A 52 -54.61 15.80 -33.63
C MET A 52 -54.60 16.99 -32.65
N SER A 53 -54.73 18.17 -33.23
CA SER A 53 -54.88 19.52 -32.64
C SER A 53 -55.46 20.39 -33.79
N PRO A 54 -56.21 21.50 -33.57
CA PRO A 54 -55.85 22.57 -32.63
C PRO A 54 -57.00 23.42 -32.01
N MET A 55 -56.65 24.40 -31.13
CA MET A 55 -57.36 25.69 -30.87
C MET A 55 -58.82 25.62 -30.29
N VAL A 56 -59.43 26.61 -29.62
CA VAL A 56 -59.10 27.89 -28.92
C VAL A 56 -60.39 28.23 -28.11
N SER A 57 -60.45 28.86 -26.93
CA SER A 57 -59.53 29.33 -25.85
C SER A 57 -60.42 29.55 -24.58
N SER A 58 -60.09 30.18 -23.45
CA SER A 58 -58.93 30.94 -22.91
C SER A 58 -59.00 30.93 -21.36
N GLY A 59 -57.98 31.45 -20.65
CA GLY A 59 -58.04 31.64 -19.19
C GLY A 59 -56.66 31.90 -18.57
N LYS A 60 -56.54 32.88 -17.67
CA LYS A 60 -55.25 33.31 -17.07
C LYS A 60 -54.66 32.23 -16.15
N GLY A 61 -53.64 31.51 -16.62
CA GLY A 61 -52.70 30.76 -15.77
C GLY A 61 -51.53 31.65 -15.36
N ILE A 62 -51.18 31.69 -14.07
CA ILE A 62 -50.01 32.43 -13.57
C ILE A 62 -48.75 31.62 -13.89
N GLN A 63 -47.73 32.26 -14.47
CA GLN A 63 -46.40 31.67 -14.59
C GLN A 63 -45.74 31.66 -13.21
N VAL A 64 -45.66 30.47 -12.59
CA VAL A 64 -44.74 30.20 -11.49
C VAL A 64 -43.42 29.73 -12.12
N PRO A 65 -42.27 30.40 -11.86
CA PRO A 65 -40.98 29.91 -12.31
C PRO A 65 -40.67 28.54 -11.70
N LEU A 66 -40.10 27.64 -12.50
CA LEU A 66 -39.48 26.41 -12.00
C LEU A 66 -38.09 26.75 -11.44
N ASP A 67 -38.05 27.30 -10.24
CA ASP A 67 -36.80 27.48 -9.49
C ASP A 67 -36.24 26.10 -9.11
N ASN A 68 -35.31 25.63 -9.93
CA ASN A 68 -34.66 24.33 -9.79
C ASN A 68 -33.60 24.37 -8.69
N VAL A 69 -34.06 24.46 -7.44
CA VAL A 69 -33.22 24.39 -6.24
C VAL A 69 -33.75 23.30 -5.32
N ASN A 70 -33.42 22.05 -5.65
CA ASN A 70 -33.40 20.98 -4.65
C ASN A 70 -32.21 21.21 -3.70
N SER A 71 -32.29 22.25 -2.87
CA SER A 71 -31.48 22.37 -1.67
C SER A 71 -31.92 21.26 -0.72
N ILE A 72 -31.16 20.16 -0.71
CA ILE A 72 -31.27 19.17 0.36
C ILE A 72 -30.90 19.93 1.64
N GLU A 73 -31.86 20.12 2.53
CA GLU A 73 -31.56 20.60 3.88
C GLU A 73 -30.67 19.55 4.55
N MET A 74 -29.40 19.93 4.76
CA MET A 74 -28.53 19.25 5.70
C MET A 74 -29.16 19.45 7.08
N VAL A 75 -29.90 18.44 7.55
CA VAL A 75 -30.40 18.43 8.92
C VAL A 75 -29.19 18.44 9.84
N ASP A 76 -28.98 19.55 10.56
CA ASP A 76 -27.91 19.66 11.56
C ASP A 76 -27.99 18.47 12.52
N SER A 77 -26.97 17.62 12.50
CA SER A 77 -26.88 16.46 13.38
C SER A 77 -26.73 16.94 14.82
N ASN A 78 -27.72 16.63 15.66
CA ASN A 78 -27.70 16.99 17.08
C ASN A 78 -26.40 16.55 17.79
N ASP A 79 -26.07 17.28 18.86
CA ASP A 79 -25.02 16.96 19.84
C ASP A 79 -23.54 17.15 19.45
N LEU A 80 -23.23 18.13 18.59
CA LEU A 80 -22.00 18.91 18.78
C LEU A 80 -22.27 20.13 19.69
N ASN A 81 -21.88 20.03 20.96
CA ASN A 81 -21.80 21.15 21.90
C ASN A 81 -20.59 22.07 21.59
N GLY A 82 -20.49 22.54 20.35
CA GLY A 82 -19.38 23.37 19.89
C GLY A 82 -19.57 23.94 18.50
N ARG A 83 -19.00 25.11 18.27
CA ARG A 83 -19.04 25.83 16.99
C ARG A 83 -18.02 25.23 16.02
N LYS A 84 -18.47 24.84 14.83
CA LYS A 84 -17.59 24.51 13.70
C LYS A 84 -16.88 25.78 13.18
N ILE A 85 -15.56 25.72 13.01
CA ILE A 85 -14.66 26.84 12.72
C ILE A 85 -14.14 26.79 11.28
N ASP A 86 -13.80 25.59 10.81
CA ASP A 86 -13.38 25.25 9.44
C ASP A 86 -13.69 23.77 9.19
N GLU A 87 -13.75 23.36 7.92
CA GLU A 87 -14.07 21.98 7.53
C GLU A 87 -13.53 21.63 6.14
N LYS A 88 -13.05 20.38 5.96
CA LYS A 88 -12.81 19.80 4.64
C LYS A 88 -13.50 18.43 4.51
N THR A 89 -14.31 18.28 3.46
CA THR A 89 -14.86 17.00 3.01
C THR A 89 -13.96 16.37 1.93
N PHE A 90 -13.91 15.04 1.93
CA PHE A 90 -13.14 14.18 1.05
C PHE A 90 -14.08 13.09 0.52
N ILE A 91 -14.07 12.84 -0.80
CA ILE A 91 -14.89 11.79 -1.41
C ILE A 91 -14.08 10.49 -1.41
N ASP A 92 -14.56 9.48 -0.69
CA ASP A 92 -13.89 8.18 -0.54
C ASP A 92 -14.42 7.14 -1.52
N SER A 93 -15.71 7.23 -1.85
CA SER A 93 -16.35 6.44 -2.90
C SER A 93 -17.50 7.23 -3.50
N ASP A 94 -17.59 7.23 -4.83
CA ASP A 94 -18.75 7.76 -5.55
C ASP A 94 -19.19 6.73 -6.60
N ALA A 95 -19.98 5.76 -6.14
CA ALA A 95 -20.55 4.69 -6.94
C ALA A 95 -22.08 4.72 -6.86
N SER A 96 -22.76 4.26 -7.91
CA SER A 96 -24.23 4.31 -8.03
C SER A 96 -25.00 3.51 -6.96
N SER A 97 -24.31 2.61 -6.24
CA SER A 97 -24.83 1.85 -5.10
C SER A 97 -24.33 2.32 -3.73
N LEU A 98 -23.22 3.08 -3.68
CA LEU A 98 -22.57 3.54 -2.46
C LEU A 98 -21.83 4.86 -2.73
N ASN A 99 -22.29 5.94 -2.10
CA ASN A 99 -21.48 7.14 -1.92
C ASN A 99 -20.95 7.16 -0.47
N MET A 100 -19.66 7.46 -0.29
CA MET A 100 -19.02 7.58 1.02
C MET A 100 -18.10 8.80 1.03
N THR A 101 -18.24 9.62 2.07
CA THR A 101 -17.38 10.79 2.28
C THR A 101 -16.82 10.79 3.70
N THR A 102 -15.56 11.18 3.83
CA THR A 102 -15.00 11.60 5.11
C THR A 102 -15.07 13.11 5.20
N THR A 103 -15.41 13.65 6.36
CA THR A 103 -15.36 15.07 6.65
C THR A 103 -14.51 15.30 7.89
N ILE A 104 -13.58 16.25 7.83
CA ILE A 104 -12.73 16.61 8.96
C ILE A 104 -13.06 18.05 9.36
N GLY A 105 -13.64 18.21 10.54
CA GLY A 105 -14.10 19.48 11.08
C GLY A 105 -13.20 19.99 12.19
N LEU A 106 -12.92 21.29 12.20
CA LEU A 106 -12.27 21.99 13.31
C LEU A 106 -13.36 22.61 14.19
N VAL A 107 -13.45 22.21 15.46
CA VAL A 107 -14.58 22.55 16.35
C VAL A 107 -14.08 23.27 17.61
N ASN A 108 -14.84 24.25 18.08
CA ASN A 108 -14.61 24.95 19.35
C ASN A 108 -15.76 24.67 20.33
N THR A 109 -15.46 23.95 21.40
CA THR A 109 -16.39 23.56 22.47
C THR A 109 -16.28 24.41 23.74
N LYS A 110 -15.41 25.44 23.75
CA LYS A 110 -15.04 26.20 24.95
C LYS A 110 -15.43 27.69 24.91
N ASP A 111 -15.31 28.35 23.76
CA ASP A 111 -15.65 29.77 23.62
C ASP A 111 -16.15 30.13 22.21
N ASN A 112 -16.39 31.43 21.95
CA ASN A 112 -16.81 31.93 20.64
C ASN A 112 -15.66 32.59 19.85
N SER A 113 -14.41 32.19 20.12
CA SER A 113 -13.22 32.67 19.41
C SER A 113 -13.01 31.94 18.07
N ARG A 114 -12.02 32.39 17.30
CA ARG A 114 -11.58 31.71 16.05
C ARG A 114 -10.56 30.58 16.30
N ASN A 115 -10.29 30.24 17.56
CA ASN A 115 -9.56 29.02 17.89
C ASN A 115 -10.47 27.79 17.72
N PHE A 116 -9.88 26.61 17.66
CA PHE A 116 -10.58 25.33 17.75
C PHE A 116 -9.86 24.45 18.79
N ASP A 117 -10.61 23.65 19.52
CA ASP A 117 -10.10 22.78 20.59
C ASP A 117 -10.41 21.29 20.37
N LYS A 118 -11.14 20.95 19.30
CA LYS A 118 -11.27 19.58 18.79
C LYS A 118 -11.02 19.53 17.29
N ILE A 119 -10.46 18.42 16.84
CA ILE A 119 -10.46 18.00 15.42
C ILE A 119 -11.35 16.77 15.36
N MET A 120 -12.45 16.86 14.63
CA MET A 120 -13.42 15.78 14.48
C MET A 120 -13.22 15.08 13.13
N TYR A 121 -13.36 13.76 13.13
CA TYR A 121 -13.33 12.92 11.93
C TYR A 121 -14.70 12.25 11.78
N GLY A 122 -15.49 12.77 10.84
CA GLY A 122 -16.79 12.24 10.45
C GLY A 122 -16.68 11.34 9.23
N VAL A 123 -17.42 10.24 9.21
CA VAL A 123 -17.69 9.46 8.00
C VAL A 123 -19.20 9.50 7.75
N SER A 124 -19.59 9.89 6.54
CA SER A 124 -20.95 9.68 6.05
C SER A 124 -20.95 8.62 4.95
N SER A 125 -21.98 7.78 4.90
CA SER A 125 -22.21 6.91 3.76
C SER A 125 -23.70 6.83 3.43
N THR A 126 -24.00 6.75 2.14
CA THR A 126 -25.35 6.58 1.61
C THR A 126 -25.37 5.39 0.66
N VAL A 127 -26.21 4.39 0.98
CA VAL A 127 -26.37 3.15 0.22
C VAL A 127 -27.69 3.18 -0.54
N ASN A 128 -27.65 2.86 -1.84
CA ASN A 128 -28.85 2.74 -2.67
C ASN A 128 -29.28 1.27 -2.79
N MET A 129 -30.22 0.85 -1.93
CA MET A 129 -30.82 -0.48 -1.93
C MET A 129 -31.98 -0.56 -2.94
N GLY A 130 -31.70 -0.25 -4.21
CA GLY A 130 -32.66 -0.42 -5.31
C GLY A 130 -33.85 0.54 -5.27
N GLY A 131 -33.63 1.78 -4.82
CA GLY A 131 -34.66 2.82 -4.70
C GLY A 131 -34.98 3.22 -3.25
N PHE A 132 -34.46 2.49 -2.26
CA PHE A 132 -34.36 2.95 -0.87
C PHE A 132 -32.96 3.51 -0.63
N LEU A 133 -32.87 4.68 0.02
CA LEU A 133 -31.61 5.29 0.45
C LEU A 133 -31.46 5.10 1.96
N GLU A 134 -30.45 4.34 2.37
CA GLU A 134 -30.04 4.25 3.76
C GLU A 134 -28.79 5.12 3.96
N SER A 135 -28.84 6.06 4.91
CA SER A 135 -27.71 6.92 5.24
C SER A 135 -27.24 6.70 6.68
N SER A 136 -25.93 6.80 6.88
CA SER A 136 -25.30 6.73 8.19
C SER A 136 -24.26 7.84 8.34
N TYR A 137 -24.11 8.34 9.57
CA TYR A 137 -23.09 9.29 9.96
C TYR A 137 -22.49 8.89 11.31
N ASP A 138 -21.18 8.92 11.40
CA ASP A 138 -20.41 8.61 12.61
C ASP A 138 -19.26 9.62 12.70
N GLU A 139 -19.21 10.41 13.78
CA GLU A 139 -18.19 11.45 13.99
C GLU A 139 -17.51 11.27 15.34
N LYS A 140 -16.17 11.20 15.32
CA LYS A 140 -15.35 10.94 16.50
C LYS A 140 -14.10 11.84 16.52
N PRO A 141 -13.58 12.21 17.70
CA PRO A 141 -12.39 13.05 17.77
C PRO A 141 -11.15 12.32 17.24
N VAL A 142 -10.32 13.06 16.50
CA VAL A 142 -8.91 12.68 16.30
C VAL A 142 -8.23 12.74 17.67
N THR A 143 -7.51 11.68 18.04
CA THR A 143 -6.88 11.54 19.36
C THR A 143 -5.36 11.68 19.31
N ASP A 144 -4.71 11.27 18.21
CA ASP A 144 -3.27 11.41 18.02
C ASP A 144 -2.93 11.62 16.54
N TYR A 145 -1.85 12.34 16.30
CA TYR A 145 -1.18 12.48 14.99
C TYR A 145 0.26 11.96 15.11
N SER A 146 0.63 11.07 14.20
CA SER A 146 1.98 10.49 14.13
C SER A 146 2.74 10.93 12.89
N ASP A 147 4.01 11.24 13.07
CA ASP A 147 4.98 11.59 12.03
C ASP A 147 6.29 10.84 12.34
N ILE A 148 6.46 9.68 11.70
CA ILE A 148 7.48 8.70 12.05
C ILE A 148 8.45 8.54 10.89
N VAL A 149 9.73 8.81 11.12
CA VAL A 149 10.81 8.53 10.17
C VAL A 149 11.42 7.18 10.51
N PHE A 150 11.41 6.26 9.55
CA PHE A 150 12.11 4.99 9.62
C PHE A 150 13.41 5.10 8.83
N ASP A 151 14.54 4.80 9.48
CA ASP A 151 15.84 4.60 8.82
C ASP A 151 16.14 3.11 8.75
N LEU A 152 16.21 2.57 7.54
CA LEU A 152 16.59 1.20 7.26
C LEU A 152 18.12 1.12 7.14
N ILE A 153 18.74 0.37 8.06
CA ILE A 153 20.19 0.25 8.22
C ILE A 153 20.70 -1.16 7.92
N SER A 154 21.95 -1.18 7.48
CA SER A 154 22.81 -2.35 7.29
C SER A 154 23.35 -2.88 8.64
N ASP A 155 23.97 -4.05 8.61
CA ASP A 155 24.61 -4.68 9.77
C ASP A 155 25.93 -4.03 10.18
N ASP A 156 26.57 -3.29 9.26
CA ASP A 156 27.71 -2.42 9.54
C ASP A 156 27.31 -1.07 10.21
N GLY A 157 26.02 -0.84 10.44
CA GLY A 157 25.47 0.42 10.99
C GLY A 157 25.34 1.56 9.98
N THR A 158 25.69 1.35 8.71
CA THR A 158 25.41 2.32 7.62
C THR A 158 23.93 2.33 7.27
N LYS A 159 23.48 3.42 6.66
CA LYS A 159 22.08 3.69 6.40
C LYS A 159 21.80 3.65 4.91
N GLY A 160 21.01 2.66 4.48
CA GLY A 160 20.60 2.52 3.09
C GLY A 160 19.46 3.45 2.71
N LEU A 161 18.33 3.39 3.43
CA LEU A 161 17.09 4.08 3.06
C LEU A 161 16.44 4.82 4.23
N SER A 162 15.75 5.93 3.93
CA SER A 162 14.72 6.52 4.81
C SER A 162 13.35 6.45 4.15
N PHE A 163 12.32 6.17 4.94
CA PHE A 163 10.94 6.48 4.60
C PHE A 163 10.22 7.14 5.78
N ASN A 164 9.11 7.81 5.50
CA ASN A 164 8.30 8.51 6.50
C ASN A 164 6.86 8.04 6.39
N VAL A 165 6.29 7.62 7.53
CA VAL A 165 4.89 7.24 7.66
C VAL A 165 4.22 8.29 8.54
N LYS A 166 3.15 8.88 8.02
CA LYS A 166 2.27 9.78 8.76
C LYS A 166 0.91 9.14 8.94
N SER A 167 0.29 9.36 10.08
CA SER A 167 -1.06 8.85 10.35
C SER A 167 -1.81 9.69 11.37
N ILE A 168 -3.13 9.51 11.39
CA ILE A 168 -4.01 9.98 12.44
C ILE A 168 -4.71 8.79 13.09
N ASN A 169 -4.96 8.87 14.39
CA ASN A 169 -5.85 7.95 15.09
C ASN A 169 -7.13 8.70 15.47
N VAL A 170 -8.24 7.99 15.42
CA VAL A 170 -9.57 8.48 15.78
C VAL A 170 -10.06 7.64 16.96
N GLU A 171 -10.78 8.26 17.88
CA GLU A 171 -11.34 7.56 19.04
C GLU A 171 -12.15 6.32 18.63
N GLY A 172 -12.09 5.25 19.43
CA GLY A 172 -12.75 3.97 19.14
C GLY A 172 -12.08 3.12 18.03
N ASN A 173 -11.27 3.70 17.15
CA ASN A 173 -10.69 2.97 16.01
C ASN A 173 -9.39 2.24 16.38
N SER A 174 -9.27 0.98 15.95
CA SER A 174 -8.16 0.08 16.30
C SER A 174 -6.94 0.16 15.36
N LYS A 175 -7.12 0.69 14.14
CA LYS A 175 -6.06 0.93 13.14
C LYS A 175 -5.93 2.45 12.90
N PRO A 176 -4.70 2.99 12.72
CA PRO A 176 -4.52 4.37 12.27
C PRO A 176 -4.98 4.55 10.81
N PHE A 177 -5.32 5.78 10.43
CA PHE A 177 -5.54 6.17 9.03
C PHE A 177 -4.26 6.75 8.42
N PHE A 178 -3.93 6.35 7.20
CA PHE A 178 -2.71 6.73 6.46
C PHE A 178 -2.99 7.55 5.18
N ASP A 179 -4.23 8.03 5.04
CA ASP A 179 -4.67 8.76 3.87
C ASP A 179 -3.94 10.09 3.71
N LYS A 180 -3.28 10.29 2.56
CA LYS A 180 -2.35 11.40 2.35
C LYS A 180 -3.00 12.77 2.50
N GLU A 181 -4.22 12.97 2.00
CA GLU A 181 -4.85 14.29 2.06
C GLU A 181 -5.50 14.57 3.42
N LYS A 182 -6.14 13.56 4.01
CA LYS A 182 -6.76 13.68 5.34
C LYS A 182 -5.71 13.95 6.41
N VAL A 183 -4.63 13.16 6.40
CA VAL A 183 -3.50 13.32 7.33
C VAL A 183 -2.79 14.66 7.11
N ALA A 184 -2.66 15.15 5.88
CA ALA A 184 -2.09 16.47 5.59
C ALA A 184 -2.97 17.64 6.07
N TYR A 185 -4.30 17.53 5.99
CA TYR A 185 -5.22 18.54 6.53
C TYR A 185 -5.14 18.59 8.07
N VAL A 186 -5.12 17.43 8.73
CA VAL A 186 -4.91 17.35 10.20
C VAL A 186 -3.52 17.86 10.60
N GLU A 187 -2.46 17.54 9.84
CA GLU A 187 -1.11 18.09 10.06
C GLU A 187 -1.10 19.63 9.97
N SER A 188 -1.83 20.20 9.00
CA SER A 188 -1.99 21.64 8.84
C SER A 188 -2.74 22.26 10.02
N ALA A 189 -3.85 21.67 10.44
CA ALA A 189 -4.62 22.09 11.60
C ALA A 189 -3.76 22.07 12.88
N ILE A 190 -3.05 20.96 13.14
CA ILE A 190 -2.19 20.83 14.34
C ILE A 190 -1.09 21.89 14.40
N LYS A 191 -0.56 22.32 13.24
CA LYS A 191 0.43 23.40 13.11
C LYS A 191 -0.15 24.82 13.16
N SER A 192 -1.47 24.97 13.15
CA SER A 192 -2.13 26.28 13.13
C SER A 192 -1.94 27.02 14.47
N PRO A 193 -1.67 28.34 14.47
CA PRO A 193 -1.64 29.12 15.71
C PRO A 193 -3.00 29.15 16.43
N ASN A 194 -4.08 28.87 15.71
CA ASN A 194 -5.45 28.79 16.24
C ASN A 194 -5.76 27.44 16.91
N ASN A 195 -4.86 26.46 16.83
CA ASN A 195 -5.02 25.16 17.47
C ASN A 195 -4.96 25.28 19.00
N LYS A 196 -5.92 24.69 19.71
CA LYS A 196 -6.00 24.56 21.18
C LYS A 196 -6.43 23.14 21.60
N THR A 197 -6.21 22.14 20.73
CA THR A 197 -6.60 20.75 20.97
C THR A 197 -5.64 20.03 21.91
N ASP A 198 -6.11 18.89 22.42
CA ASP A 198 -5.40 17.90 23.23
C ASP A 198 -4.84 16.72 22.41
N VAL A 199 -4.86 16.81 21.07
CA VAL A 199 -4.38 15.76 20.15
C VAL A 199 -2.90 15.45 20.41
N GLU A 200 -2.58 14.20 20.75
CA GLU A 200 -1.20 13.79 21.03
C GLU A 200 -0.34 13.81 19.76
N VAL A 201 0.78 14.54 19.78
CA VAL A 201 1.70 14.68 18.64
C VAL A 201 2.90 13.76 18.81
N HIS A 202 2.90 12.64 18.10
CA HIS A 202 3.95 11.64 18.11
C HIS A 202 4.98 11.89 16.99
N LYS A 203 6.16 12.40 17.34
CA LYS A 203 7.28 12.60 16.40
C LYS A 203 8.44 11.70 16.77
N TYR A 204 8.67 10.65 15.97
CA TYR A 204 9.66 9.61 16.27
C TYR A 204 10.61 9.36 15.10
N ARG A 205 11.86 9.03 15.43
CA ARG A 205 12.81 8.43 14.50
C ARG A 205 13.10 7.01 14.97
N ARG A 206 12.91 6.01 14.11
CA ARG A 206 13.15 4.59 14.41
C ARG A 206 14.16 4.01 13.44
N THR A 207 14.96 3.06 13.95
CA THR A 207 15.93 2.32 13.17
C THR A 207 15.37 0.92 12.88
N LEU A 208 15.48 0.50 11.63
CA LEU A 208 15.08 -0.82 11.14
C LEU A 208 16.31 -1.57 10.62
N ARG A 209 16.37 -2.89 10.85
CA ARG A 209 17.35 -3.80 10.23
C ARG A 209 16.61 -4.98 9.61
N HIS A 210 17.14 -5.54 8.54
CA HIS A 210 16.53 -6.72 7.91
C HIS A 210 17.08 -8.03 8.50
N ASP A 211 16.22 -8.85 9.11
CA ASP A 211 16.59 -10.16 9.67
C ASP A 211 16.24 -11.31 8.68
N LEU A 212 15.97 -12.53 9.17
CA LEU A 212 15.39 -13.62 8.38
C LEU A 212 13.89 -13.44 8.06
N PHE A 213 13.14 -12.66 8.84
CA PHE A 213 11.69 -12.52 8.73
C PHE A 213 11.20 -11.18 8.16
N GLY A 214 12.08 -10.19 8.02
CA GLY A 214 11.77 -8.90 7.38
C GLY A 214 12.53 -7.74 8.04
N MET A 215 12.03 -6.52 7.84
CA MET A 215 12.44 -5.35 8.63
C MET A 215 11.96 -5.47 10.10
N GLN A 216 12.89 -5.36 11.05
CA GLN A 216 12.63 -5.33 12.49
C GLN A 216 13.12 -4.03 13.13
N ASN A 217 12.42 -3.56 14.17
CA ASN A 217 12.74 -2.34 14.91
C ASN A 217 13.85 -2.62 15.94
N ILE A 218 15.00 -1.97 15.81
CA ILE A 218 16.17 -2.16 16.67
C ILE A 218 16.80 -0.83 17.10
N ALA A 219 17.80 -0.88 17.98
CA ALA A 219 18.74 0.23 18.18
C ALA A 219 19.84 0.21 17.10
N ASN A 220 20.39 1.36 16.72
CA ASN A 220 21.53 1.40 15.78
C ASN A 220 22.81 0.89 16.46
N ASN A 221 23.42 -0.14 15.86
CA ASN A 221 24.76 -0.63 16.17
C ASN A 221 25.39 -1.28 14.94
N ASN A 222 26.72 -1.21 14.82
CA ASN A 222 27.46 -2.08 13.92
C ASN A 222 27.62 -3.45 14.60
N ILE A 223 27.08 -4.51 14.00
CA ILE A 223 27.23 -5.92 14.42
C ILE A 223 28.11 -6.74 13.47
N MET A 224 28.50 -6.17 12.33
CA MET A 224 29.36 -6.78 11.32
C MET A 224 30.86 -6.60 11.62
N LYS A 225 31.24 -5.54 12.33
CA LYS A 225 32.63 -5.22 12.69
C LYS A 225 33.33 -6.37 13.42
N ASP A 226 32.62 -6.99 14.36
CA ASP A 226 33.12 -8.10 15.17
C ASP A 226 32.67 -9.47 14.59
N ALA A 227 32.38 -9.52 13.28
CA ALA A 227 32.13 -10.75 12.56
C ALA A 227 33.42 -11.57 12.40
N ILE A 228 33.27 -12.90 12.39
CA ILE A 228 34.37 -13.82 12.14
C ILE A 228 34.25 -14.30 10.68
N PRO A 229 35.26 -14.09 9.81
CA PRO A 229 35.32 -14.68 8.46
C PRO A 229 35.28 -16.22 8.49
N LYS A 230 35.08 -16.87 7.35
CA LYS A 230 35.28 -18.33 7.28
C LYS A 230 36.77 -18.66 7.32
N THR A 231 37.10 -19.85 7.85
CA THR A 231 38.48 -20.35 7.99
C THR A 231 39.22 -20.48 6.65
N SER A 232 38.49 -20.66 5.55
CA SER A 232 38.98 -20.56 4.17
C SER A 232 37.82 -20.21 3.24
N TYR A 233 38.13 -19.54 2.13
CA TYR A 233 37.24 -19.30 1.00
C TYR A 233 37.68 -20.05 -0.27
N GLY A 234 38.78 -20.80 -0.22
CA GLY A 234 39.46 -21.34 -1.40
C GLY A 234 40.73 -20.55 -1.75
N ASN A 235 41.22 -20.68 -2.98
CA ASN A 235 42.32 -19.87 -3.51
C ASN A 235 41.77 -18.54 -4.04
N LEU A 236 42.51 -17.44 -3.81
CA LEU A 236 42.15 -16.11 -4.30
C LEU A 236 42.62 -15.93 -5.75
N GLU A 237 41.68 -15.94 -6.69
CA GLU A 237 41.95 -15.81 -8.13
C GLU A 237 41.96 -14.34 -8.60
N GLY A 238 41.35 -13.44 -7.82
CA GLY A 238 41.44 -11.99 -8.05
C GLY A 238 40.72 -11.17 -6.99
N GLU A 239 41.06 -9.88 -6.91
CA GLU A 239 40.31 -8.87 -6.15
C GLU A 239 39.86 -7.72 -7.08
N GLN A 240 38.75 -7.08 -6.74
CA GLN A 240 38.28 -5.83 -7.36
C GLN A 240 37.91 -4.81 -6.28
N GLU A 241 38.53 -3.64 -6.30
CA GLU A 241 38.12 -2.51 -5.48
C GLU A 241 36.92 -1.78 -6.11
N VAL A 242 35.95 -1.38 -5.28
CA VAL A 242 34.73 -0.67 -5.69
C VAL A 242 34.44 0.45 -4.69
N GLU A 243 34.40 1.69 -5.17
CA GLU A 243 34.07 2.87 -4.35
C GLU A 243 32.61 3.28 -4.60
N ILE A 244 31.83 3.39 -3.52
CA ILE A 244 30.40 3.66 -3.55
C ILE A 244 30.09 4.80 -2.57
N GLY A 245 29.96 6.01 -3.12
CA GLY A 245 29.81 7.23 -2.31
C GLY A 245 31.07 7.49 -1.48
N ASN A 246 30.97 7.29 -0.16
CA ASN A 246 32.09 7.41 0.78
C ASN A 246 32.63 6.06 1.27
N ASP A 247 31.98 4.95 0.90
CA ASP A 247 32.36 3.60 1.32
C ASP A 247 33.25 2.93 0.28
N LYS A 248 34.19 2.12 0.75
CA LYS A 248 35.11 1.35 -0.09
C LYS A 248 34.95 -0.13 0.19
N TYR A 249 34.58 -0.87 -0.85
CA TYR A 249 34.46 -2.32 -0.85
C TYR A 249 35.64 -2.93 -1.61
N VAL A 250 36.12 -4.08 -1.14
CA VAL A 250 36.94 -4.99 -1.93
C VAL A 250 36.13 -6.26 -2.13
N LEU A 251 35.97 -6.68 -3.39
CA LEU A 251 35.37 -7.93 -3.79
C LEU A 251 36.49 -8.95 -4.00
N GLY A 252 36.48 -10.07 -3.28
CA GLY A 252 37.41 -11.17 -3.49
C GLY A 252 36.75 -12.30 -4.29
N TYR A 253 37.50 -12.91 -5.19
CA TYR A 253 37.02 -13.95 -6.10
C TYR A 253 37.82 -15.24 -5.89
N TYR A 254 37.11 -16.33 -5.57
CA TYR A 254 37.75 -17.57 -5.11
C TYR A 254 37.27 -18.83 -5.85
N SER A 255 38.21 -19.73 -6.15
CA SER A 255 37.96 -21.12 -6.58
C SER A 255 38.17 -22.07 -5.40
N THR A 256 37.36 -23.13 -5.29
CA THR A 256 37.54 -24.19 -4.27
C THR A 256 38.11 -25.50 -4.84
N ASP A 257 38.38 -25.54 -6.15
CA ASP A 257 38.83 -26.69 -6.94
C ASP A 257 40.19 -26.48 -7.65
N ASP A 258 40.97 -25.47 -7.24
CA ASP A 258 42.24 -25.03 -7.85
C ASP A 258 42.13 -24.62 -9.34
N ASN A 259 40.95 -24.16 -9.79
CA ASN A 259 40.67 -23.79 -11.17
C ASN A 259 40.59 -22.25 -11.35
N PRO A 260 41.67 -21.59 -11.82
CA PRO A 260 41.76 -20.12 -11.94
C PRO A 260 40.89 -19.51 -13.05
N LYS A 261 39.99 -20.30 -13.67
CA LYS A 261 39.04 -19.87 -14.68
C LYS A 261 37.58 -20.00 -14.23
N ASP A 262 37.37 -20.40 -12.97
CA ASP A 262 36.05 -20.70 -12.46
C ASP A 262 35.92 -20.24 -10.99
N ALA A 263 35.57 -18.97 -10.82
CA ALA A 263 35.33 -18.42 -9.49
C ALA A 263 33.97 -18.93 -8.97
N GLU A 264 34.02 -19.71 -7.90
CA GLU A 264 32.87 -20.36 -7.26
C GLU A 264 32.32 -19.56 -6.07
N LEU A 265 33.11 -18.65 -5.50
CA LEU A 265 32.73 -17.82 -4.36
C LEU A 265 33.15 -16.37 -4.59
N ILE A 266 32.29 -15.45 -4.14
CA ILE A 266 32.54 -14.01 -4.12
C ILE A 266 32.47 -13.57 -2.65
N THR A 267 33.43 -12.76 -2.20
CA THR A 267 33.43 -12.11 -0.88
C THR A 267 33.20 -10.60 -0.99
N VAL A 268 32.85 -9.98 0.13
CA VAL A 268 32.84 -8.52 0.31
C VAL A 268 33.61 -8.19 1.58
N ARG A 269 34.61 -7.32 1.46
CA ARG A 269 35.34 -6.69 2.57
C ARG A 269 35.11 -5.18 2.52
N LYS A 270 34.32 -4.65 3.46
CA LYS A 270 34.04 -3.21 3.56
C LYS A 270 35.09 -2.51 4.45
N ASN A 271 35.41 -1.26 4.15
CA ASN A 271 36.23 -0.39 5.01
C ASN A 271 35.86 -0.53 6.50
N GLY A 272 36.85 -0.87 7.34
CA GLY A 272 36.69 -1.03 8.78
C GLY A 272 35.92 -2.27 9.26
N ASN A 273 35.55 -3.20 8.37
CA ASN A 273 34.81 -4.42 8.69
C ASN A 273 35.54 -5.67 8.15
N PRO A 274 35.22 -6.88 8.67
CA PRO A 274 35.76 -8.15 8.18
C PRO A 274 35.30 -8.49 6.76
N GLU A 275 35.98 -9.46 6.16
CA GLU A 275 35.61 -10.06 4.89
C GLU A 275 34.60 -11.18 5.09
N LEU A 276 33.52 -11.19 4.30
CA LEU A 276 32.42 -12.14 4.41
C LEU A 276 32.00 -12.66 3.03
N CYS A 277 31.55 -13.91 2.96
CA CYS A 277 31.11 -14.52 1.70
C CYS A 277 29.75 -13.94 1.30
N VAL A 278 29.56 -13.58 0.02
CA VAL A 278 28.24 -13.30 -0.53
C VAL A 278 27.44 -14.61 -0.59
N ARG A 279 26.17 -14.57 -0.21
CA ARG A 279 25.22 -15.69 -0.31
C ARG A 279 23.98 -15.38 -1.12
N GLY A 280 23.58 -14.11 -1.21
CA GLY A 280 22.52 -13.74 -2.11
C GLY A 280 22.31 -12.25 -2.25
N ILE A 281 21.62 -11.88 -3.32
CA ILE A 281 21.24 -10.51 -3.67
C ILE A 281 19.72 -10.49 -3.81
N VAL A 282 19.04 -9.84 -2.87
CA VAL A 282 17.57 -9.80 -2.82
C VAL A 282 17.08 -8.41 -3.18
N PHE A 283 16.24 -8.32 -4.21
CA PHE A 283 15.54 -7.10 -4.59
C PHE A 283 14.18 -7.11 -3.91
N TYR A 284 13.95 -6.21 -2.96
CA TYR A 284 12.68 -6.14 -2.23
C TYR A 284 11.75 -5.07 -2.80
N ASN A 285 10.49 -5.45 -3.01
CA ASN A 285 9.37 -4.53 -3.16
C ASN A 285 8.67 -4.41 -1.81
N ALA A 286 8.87 -3.32 -1.08
CA ALA A 286 8.14 -3.05 0.16
C ALA A 286 6.80 -2.40 -0.13
N THR A 287 5.74 -2.88 0.53
CA THR A 287 4.48 -2.17 0.70
C THR A 287 4.19 -1.98 2.19
N ILE A 288 4.11 -0.71 2.63
CA ILE A 288 3.76 -0.33 4.00
C ILE A 288 2.28 0.07 4.05
N ASN A 289 1.54 -0.52 4.99
CA ASN A 289 0.10 -0.41 5.19
C ASN A 289 -0.70 -0.75 3.90
N PRO A 290 -0.58 -1.97 3.35
CA PRO A 290 -1.21 -2.38 2.09
C PRO A 290 -2.74 -2.23 2.07
N GLU A 291 -3.40 -2.43 3.22
CA GLU A 291 -4.85 -2.27 3.40
C GLU A 291 -5.33 -0.81 3.48
N SER A 292 -4.43 0.19 3.41
CA SER A 292 -4.80 1.61 3.52
C SER A 292 -5.18 2.24 2.17
N SER A 293 -5.84 3.40 2.19
CA SER A 293 -6.17 4.16 0.96
C SER A 293 -4.93 4.69 0.21
N ASN A 294 -3.78 4.77 0.88
CA ASN A 294 -2.53 5.27 0.33
C ASN A 294 -1.35 4.41 0.85
N PRO A 295 -1.18 3.18 0.32
CA PRO A 295 -0.10 2.29 0.74
C PRO A 295 1.24 2.81 0.21
N GLN A 296 2.22 2.97 1.10
CA GLN A 296 3.54 3.49 0.73
C GLN A 296 4.40 2.36 0.14
N LYS A 297 4.83 2.52 -1.11
CA LYS A 297 5.66 1.53 -1.81
C LYS A 297 7.06 2.06 -2.10
N PHE A 298 8.06 1.21 -1.91
CA PHE A 298 9.46 1.50 -2.27
C PHE A 298 10.21 0.22 -2.62
N LYS A 299 11.30 0.36 -3.39
CA LYS A 299 12.28 -0.72 -3.61
C LYS A 299 13.52 -0.48 -2.74
N TYR A 300 14.19 -1.56 -2.37
CA TYR A 300 15.55 -1.57 -1.79
C TYR A 300 16.18 -2.94 -2.06
N THR A 301 17.51 -3.02 -2.01
CA THR A 301 18.23 -4.29 -2.11
C THR A 301 18.78 -4.77 -0.77
N LEU A 302 19.09 -6.06 -0.71
CA LEU A 302 19.74 -6.70 0.44
C LEU A 302 20.82 -7.65 -0.04
N VAL A 303 22.09 -7.28 0.17
CA VAL A 303 23.23 -8.16 -0.04
C VAL A 303 23.40 -9.00 1.22
N ARG A 304 23.10 -10.30 1.13
CA ARG A 304 23.26 -11.28 2.20
C ARG A 304 24.71 -11.76 2.24
N LEU A 305 25.35 -11.58 3.40
CA LEU A 305 26.72 -11.97 3.68
C LEU A 305 26.77 -13.10 4.72
N GLU A 306 27.85 -13.88 4.75
CA GLU A 306 28.01 -15.04 5.63
C GLU A 306 29.45 -15.17 6.14
N GLY A 307 29.58 -15.33 7.46
CA GLY A 307 30.86 -15.59 8.15
C GLY A 307 31.04 -17.04 8.61
N ALA A 308 31.87 -17.22 9.63
CA ALA A 308 32.01 -18.49 10.35
C ALA A 308 30.66 -19.02 10.87
N GLU A 309 30.58 -20.35 11.04
CA GLU A 309 29.39 -21.07 11.53
C GLU A 309 28.10 -20.78 10.73
N ASN A 310 28.25 -20.28 9.49
CA ASN A 310 27.18 -19.79 8.62
C ASN A 310 26.34 -18.65 9.26
N LYS A 311 26.93 -17.87 10.18
CA LYS A 311 26.29 -16.68 10.73
C LYS A 311 26.10 -15.64 9.64
N GLY A 312 24.84 -15.34 9.33
CA GLY A 312 24.43 -14.38 8.33
C GLY A 312 24.54 -12.92 8.80
N TYR A 313 24.86 -12.04 7.86
CA TYR A 313 24.84 -10.58 7.97
C TYR A 313 24.18 -9.98 6.73
N SER A 314 23.90 -8.67 6.72
CA SER A 314 23.23 -8.02 5.59
C SER A 314 23.63 -6.55 5.39
N LEU A 315 23.85 -6.18 4.13
CA LEU A 315 24.07 -4.79 3.68
C LEU A 315 22.92 -4.33 2.78
N ILE A 316 22.56 -3.05 2.88
CA ILE A 316 21.45 -2.41 2.17
C ILE A 316 22.05 -1.31 1.29
N ASP A 317 22.52 -1.71 0.11
CA ASP A 317 23.30 -0.89 -0.82
C ASP A 317 22.98 -1.32 -2.27
N ASP A 318 22.11 -0.56 -2.92
CA ASP A 318 21.63 -0.83 -4.28
C ASP A 318 22.75 -0.75 -5.33
N ASN A 319 23.82 0.00 -5.08
CA ASN A 319 24.95 0.05 -6.00
C ASN A 319 25.82 -1.20 -5.87
N LEU A 320 26.10 -1.65 -4.64
CA LEU A 320 26.83 -2.89 -4.39
C LEU A 320 26.07 -4.09 -4.96
N ALA A 321 24.74 -4.15 -4.76
CA ALA A 321 23.89 -5.18 -5.33
C ALA A 321 23.96 -5.20 -6.87
N ASN A 322 23.89 -4.04 -7.53
CA ASN A 322 24.01 -3.94 -8.99
C ASN A 322 25.39 -4.36 -9.51
N VAL A 323 26.49 -4.00 -8.82
CA VAL A 323 27.85 -4.43 -9.19
C VAL A 323 27.99 -5.95 -9.05
N LEU A 324 27.52 -6.53 -7.94
CA LEU A 324 27.57 -7.98 -7.72
C LEU A 324 26.73 -8.76 -8.74
N VAL A 325 25.58 -8.23 -9.19
CA VAL A 325 24.82 -8.83 -10.30
C VAL A 325 25.58 -8.75 -11.62
N GLN A 326 26.27 -7.65 -11.92
CA GLN A 326 27.10 -7.54 -13.13
C GLN A 326 28.25 -8.55 -13.14
N VAL A 327 28.91 -8.75 -11.98
CA VAL A 327 29.93 -9.81 -11.80
C VAL A 327 29.34 -11.19 -12.08
N LEU A 328 28.20 -11.54 -11.45
CA LEU A 328 27.52 -12.83 -11.65
C LEU A 328 26.99 -13.07 -13.08
N CYS A 329 26.88 -12.03 -13.91
CA CYS A 329 26.52 -12.14 -15.32
C CYS A 329 27.70 -12.48 -16.25
N ASP A 330 28.95 -12.35 -15.80
CA ASP A 330 30.12 -12.75 -16.59
C ASP A 330 30.37 -14.26 -16.48
N SER A 331 30.64 -14.85 -17.64
CA SER A 331 31.04 -16.24 -17.87
C SER A 331 32.05 -16.83 -16.87
N GLN A 332 33.02 -16.05 -16.38
CA GLN A 332 34.05 -16.52 -15.44
C GLN A 332 33.55 -16.71 -14.00
N PHE A 333 32.38 -16.14 -13.66
CA PHE A 333 31.71 -16.28 -12.36
C PHE A 333 30.48 -17.20 -12.44
N LYS A 334 30.34 -17.97 -13.53
CA LYS A 334 29.16 -18.79 -13.77
C LYS A 334 28.90 -19.79 -12.62
N ASN A 335 29.92 -20.33 -11.98
CA ASN A 335 29.73 -21.26 -10.86
C ASN A 335 29.48 -20.55 -9.51
N ALA A 336 29.89 -19.29 -9.33
CA ALA A 336 29.44 -18.47 -8.20
C ALA A 336 27.92 -18.33 -8.11
N THR A 337 27.19 -18.41 -9.24
CA THR A 337 25.71 -18.46 -9.26
C THR A 337 25.10 -19.71 -8.59
N LYS A 338 25.89 -20.78 -8.37
CA LYS A 338 25.47 -21.95 -7.58
C LYS A 338 25.48 -21.65 -6.07
N ASN A 339 26.40 -20.79 -5.64
CA ASN A 339 26.67 -20.48 -4.23
C ASN A 339 26.09 -19.12 -3.78
N THR A 340 25.60 -18.32 -4.75
CA THR A 340 24.98 -17.00 -4.56
C THR A 340 23.64 -16.94 -5.30
N TYR A 341 22.53 -16.82 -4.57
CA TYR A 341 21.21 -16.68 -5.19
C TYR A 341 20.88 -15.21 -5.52
N VAL A 342 20.15 -14.99 -6.62
CA VAL A 342 19.58 -13.67 -6.95
C VAL A 342 18.07 -13.82 -7.07
N MET A 343 17.31 -12.97 -6.38
CA MET A 343 15.84 -13.07 -6.35
C MET A 343 15.16 -11.72 -6.14
N GLU A 344 13.93 -11.58 -6.62
CA GLU A 344 13.02 -10.48 -6.26
C GLU A 344 11.94 -10.99 -5.29
N LEU A 345 11.58 -10.19 -4.29
CA LEU A 345 10.59 -10.52 -3.27
C LEU A 345 9.67 -9.34 -2.98
N ASP A 346 8.37 -9.58 -3.04
CA ASP A 346 7.37 -8.69 -2.44
C ASP A 346 7.35 -8.88 -0.92
N SER A 347 7.20 -7.78 -0.18
CA SER A 347 7.19 -7.78 1.29
C SER A 347 6.23 -6.74 1.85
N GLU A 348 5.32 -7.18 2.72
CA GLU A 348 4.26 -6.32 3.26
C GLU A 348 4.43 -6.07 4.76
N TYR A 349 4.11 -4.85 5.18
CA TYR A 349 4.30 -4.40 6.56
C TYR A 349 3.14 -3.51 7.01
N MET A 350 2.87 -3.47 8.32
CA MET A 350 1.95 -2.50 8.92
C MET A 350 2.62 -1.71 10.05
N THR A 351 2.21 -0.44 10.23
CA THR A 351 2.63 0.39 11.35
C THR A 351 1.54 0.47 12.41
N THR A 352 1.87 0.07 13.64
CA THR A 352 0.99 0.19 14.82
C THR A 352 0.76 1.64 15.24
N LYS A 353 -0.24 1.88 16.12
CA LYS A 353 -0.50 3.19 16.76
C LYS A 353 0.76 3.83 17.36
N LYS A 354 1.65 3.05 17.98
CA LYS A 354 2.92 3.52 18.59
C LYS A 354 4.08 3.61 17.59
N GLY A 355 3.80 3.53 16.30
CA GLY A 355 4.78 3.63 15.22
C GLY A 355 5.77 2.47 15.14
N VAL A 356 5.46 1.30 15.72
CA VAL A 356 6.27 0.07 15.51
C VAL A 356 5.88 -0.53 14.17
N LEU A 357 6.85 -0.77 13.29
CA LEU A 357 6.64 -1.50 12.03
C LEU A 357 6.59 -3.01 12.30
N MET A 358 5.68 -3.74 11.68
CA MET A 358 5.57 -5.20 11.81
C MET A 358 5.42 -5.84 10.43
N PRO A 359 6.15 -6.93 10.11
CA PRO A 359 5.91 -7.68 8.87
C PRO A 359 4.52 -8.32 8.92
N ILE A 360 3.76 -8.16 7.84
CA ILE A 360 2.54 -8.91 7.59
C ILE A 360 2.99 -10.27 7.06
N LYS A 361 3.26 -11.21 7.97
CA LYS A 361 3.46 -12.60 7.58
C LYS A 361 2.15 -13.13 7.01
N ASP A 362 2.24 -13.79 5.86
CA ASP A 362 1.15 -14.59 5.32
C ASP A 362 0.67 -15.60 6.37
N ILE A 363 -0.55 -15.38 6.88
CA ILE A 363 -1.40 -16.46 7.36
C ILE A 363 -2.19 -16.92 6.13
N LYS A 364 -1.59 -17.85 5.39
CA LYS A 364 -2.19 -18.57 4.25
C LYS A 364 -2.17 -20.06 4.56
#